data_AF-A0A8K0ML95-F1
#
_entry.id   AF-A0A8K0ML95-F1
#
_cell.length_a   1.000
_cell.length_b   1.000
_cell.length_c   1.000
_cell.angle_alpha   90.00
_cell.angle_beta   90.00
_cell.angle_gamma   90.00
#
_symmetry.space_group_name_H-M   'P 1'
#
loop_
_entity.id
_entity.type
_entity.pdbx_description
1 polymer ?
#
loop_
_entity_poly.entity_id
_entity_poly.type
_entity_poly.pdbx_seq_one_letter_code
_entity_poly.pdbx_strand_id
1 'polypeptide(L)'
;MMPPWLAHFKERTGSPLNATVATAVIAFFVNIGILANLLSISTLFIFMMVGLALLVRRYYVAGVTTEANRIKLIVCILLILGSSIACAIYWGQSDGWIGYAIALPFWLIGTVGLWLFVPQAGSPKLWGVPLVPWLPSGSIVMNIFLLGSIDQASFVRFAVRTGIILLYYFFFGLHASYDTAKEDANKKKEGVSELKKVEEGSDNVS
;
A
#
# COMPACT_ATOMS: atom_id res chain seq x y z
N MET A 1 -14.19 6.24 3.70
CA MET A 1 -15.15 7.25 3.22
C MET A 1 -14.91 8.55 3.99
N MET A 2 -14.90 9.70 3.32
CA MET A 2 -14.68 11.01 3.96
C MET A 2 -16.03 11.59 4.40
N PRO A 3 -16.17 12.16 5.62
CA PRO A 3 -17.44 12.74 6.04
C PRO A 3 -17.89 13.87 5.09
N PRO A 4 -19.19 13.97 4.74
CA PRO A 4 -19.69 14.87 3.70
C PRO A 4 -19.33 16.35 3.93
N TRP A 5 -19.14 16.75 5.19
CA TRP A 5 -18.77 18.09 5.59
C TRP A 5 -17.36 18.52 5.15
N LEU A 6 -16.40 17.57 5.12
CA LEU A 6 -15.05 17.81 4.59
C LEU A 6 -15.01 17.84 3.06
N ALA A 7 -16.04 17.31 2.41
CA ALA A 7 -16.16 17.23 0.95
C ALA A 7 -16.94 18.41 0.34
N HIS A 8 -17.30 19.43 1.13
CA HIS A 8 -18.00 20.60 0.61
C HIS A 8 -17.02 21.52 -0.12
N PHE A 9 -17.06 21.51 -1.45
CA PHE A 9 -16.24 22.37 -2.30
C PHE A 9 -16.96 23.71 -2.52
N LYS A 10 -16.24 24.83 -2.36
CA LYS A 10 -16.78 26.15 -2.73
C LYS A 10 -16.69 26.29 -4.26
N GLU A 11 -17.84 26.39 -4.93
CA GLU A 11 -17.98 26.40 -6.40
C GLU A 11 -17.07 27.43 -7.11
N ARG A 12 -16.71 28.52 -6.42
CA ARG A 12 -15.90 29.61 -7.00
C ARG A 12 -14.37 29.40 -6.93
N THR A 13 -13.88 28.47 -6.10
CA THR A 13 -12.43 28.31 -5.83
C THR A 13 -11.97 26.86 -6.00
N GLY A 14 -12.88 25.89 -6.13
CA GLY A 14 -12.57 24.48 -6.35
C GLY A 14 -11.79 23.80 -5.21
N SER A 15 -11.45 24.53 -4.14
CA SER A 15 -10.67 24.05 -3.01
C SER A 15 -11.57 23.63 -1.84
N PRO A 16 -11.27 22.50 -1.16
CA PRO A 16 -12.01 22.03 0.02
C PRO A 16 -11.62 22.85 1.26
N LEU A 17 -12.14 24.08 1.36
CA LEU A 17 -11.78 25.04 2.40
C LEU A 17 -11.95 24.47 3.82
N ASN A 18 -13.04 23.73 4.08
CA ASN A 18 -13.32 23.13 5.38
C ASN A 18 -12.23 22.13 5.80
N ALA A 19 -11.72 21.35 4.84
CA ALA A 19 -10.64 20.40 5.10
C ALA A 19 -9.33 21.13 5.39
N THR A 20 -9.00 22.18 4.66
CA THR A 20 -7.78 22.98 4.91
C THR A 20 -7.82 23.65 6.27
N VAL A 21 -8.96 24.26 6.65
CA VAL A 21 -9.13 24.90 7.96
C VAL A 21 -9.04 23.88 9.09
N ALA A 22 -9.72 22.73 8.97
CA ALA A 22 -9.63 21.67 9.97
C ALA A 22 -8.19 21.16 10.14
N THR A 23 -7.48 20.96 9.03
CA THR A 23 -6.09 20.49 9.06
C THR A 23 -5.15 21.54 9.68
N ALA A 24 -5.37 22.83 9.39
CA ALA A 24 -4.59 23.93 9.93
C ALA A 24 -4.78 24.09 11.44
N VAL A 25 -6.01 23.97 11.94
CA VAL A 25 -6.30 24.02 13.38
C VAL A 25 -5.63 22.84 14.10
N ILE A 26 -5.74 21.62 13.57
CA ILE A 26 -5.06 20.45 14.15
C ILE A 26 -3.55 20.65 14.15
N ALA A 27 -2.97 21.15 13.05
CA ALA A 27 -1.53 21.41 12.95
C ALA A 27 -1.04 22.48 13.93
N PHE A 28 -1.85 23.50 14.23
CA PHE A 28 -1.51 24.56 15.19
C PHE A 28 -1.30 24.03 16.62
N PHE A 29 -2.08 23.02 17.02
CA PHE A 29 -2.00 22.44 18.37
C PHE A 29 -1.02 21.25 18.48
N VAL A 30 -0.47 20.77 17.37
CA VAL A 30 0.44 19.62 17.36
C VAL A 30 1.90 20.09 17.34
N ASN A 31 2.73 19.51 18.21
CA ASN A 31 4.15 19.81 18.23
C ASN A 31 4.83 19.42 16.90
N ILE A 32 5.60 20.35 16.32
CA ILE A 32 6.22 20.18 15.00
C ILE A 32 7.14 18.94 14.92
N GLY A 33 7.83 18.59 16.01
CA GLY A 33 8.69 17.40 16.06
C GLY A 33 7.91 16.09 16.02
N ILE A 34 6.77 16.04 16.74
CA ILE A 34 5.87 14.89 16.70
C ILE A 34 5.25 14.76 15.31
N LEU A 35 4.81 15.87 14.72
CA LEU A 35 4.23 15.88 13.38
C LEU A 35 5.24 15.43 12.32
N ALA A 36 6.48 15.93 12.38
CA ALA A 36 7.54 15.55 11.46
C ALA A 36 7.90 14.06 11.56
N ASN A 37 8.00 13.51 12.78
CA ASN A 37 8.26 12.08 12.97
C ASN A 37 7.12 11.22 12.41
N LEU A 38 5.86 11.59 12.68
CA LEU A 38 4.70 10.86 12.16
C LEU A 38 4.65 10.91 10.62
N LEU A 39 4.92 12.08 10.03
CA LEU A 39 4.96 12.26 8.59
C LEU A 39 6.08 11.44 7.95
N SER A 40 7.28 11.50 8.54
CA SER A 40 8.45 10.72 8.08
C SER A 40 8.14 9.22 8.06
N ILE A 41 7.68 8.66 9.19
CA ILE A 41 7.30 7.24 9.29
C ILE A 41 6.26 6.88 8.22
N SER A 42 5.23 7.72 8.04
CA SER A 42 4.16 7.49 7.06
C SER A 42 4.69 7.46 5.62
N THR A 43 5.54 8.43 5.25
CA THR A 43 6.09 8.52 3.90
C THR A 43 7.06 7.38 3.57
N LEU A 44 7.94 7.02 4.51
CA LEU A 44 8.84 5.88 4.37
C LEU A 44 8.07 4.57 4.19
N PHE A 45 7.00 4.39 4.96
CA PHE A 45 6.12 3.22 4.85
C PHE A 45 5.40 3.17 3.49
N ILE A 46 4.89 4.30 3.00
CA ILE A 46 4.26 4.37 1.68
C ILE A 46 5.28 4.08 0.57
N PHE A 47 6.48 4.65 0.62
CA PHE A 47 7.51 4.37 -0.39
C PHE A 47 7.96 2.92 -0.40
N MET A 48 8.05 2.30 0.78
CA MET A 48 8.28 0.87 0.92
C MET A 48 7.15 0.04 0.28
N MET A 49 5.88 0.36 0.58
CA MET A 49 4.70 -0.26 -0.04
C MET A 49 4.67 -0.10 -1.56
N VAL A 50 5.06 1.06 -2.08
CA VAL A 50 5.15 1.32 -3.53
C VAL A 50 6.23 0.43 -4.16
N GLY A 51 7.41 0.34 -3.55
CA GLY A 51 8.48 -0.57 -4.00
C GLY A 51 8.02 -2.03 -4.03
N LEU A 52 7.32 -2.46 -2.98
CA LEU A 52 6.73 -3.80 -2.89
C LEU A 52 5.68 -4.03 -3.98
N ALA A 53 4.77 -3.08 -4.18
CA ALA A 53 3.72 -3.15 -5.18
C ALA A 53 4.29 -3.22 -6.61
N LEU A 54 5.39 -2.52 -6.88
CA LEU A 54 6.09 -2.59 -8.17
C LEU A 54 6.72 -3.98 -8.40
N LEU A 55 7.31 -4.59 -7.38
CA LEU A 55 7.82 -5.96 -7.47
C LEU A 55 6.68 -6.95 -7.72
N VAL A 56 5.61 -6.90 -6.93
CA VAL A 56 4.45 -7.78 -7.13
C VAL A 56 3.86 -7.56 -8.52
N ARG A 57 3.62 -6.32 -8.96
CA ARG A 57 3.04 -6.03 -10.28
C ARG A 57 3.89 -6.53 -11.45
N ARG A 58 5.21 -6.55 -11.31
CA ARG A 58 6.11 -6.99 -12.38
C ARG A 58 6.20 -8.52 -12.49
N TYR A 59 6.21 -9.20 -11.35
CA TYR A 59 6.50 -10.63 -11.26
C TYR A 59 5.27 -11.50 -11.02
N TYR A 60 4.13 -10.90 -10.65
CA TYR A 60 2.84 -11.56 -10.51
C TYR A 60 1.87 -11.10 -11.60
N VAL A 61 1.35 -12.06 -12.37
CA VAL A 61 0.26 -11.84 -13.33
C VAL A 61 -0.82 -12.88 -13.06
N ALA A 62 -2.02 -12.40 -12.74
CA ALA A 62 -3.16 -13.26 -12.42
C ALA A 62 -3.49 -14.18 -13.61
N GLY A 63 -3.49 -15.50 -13.35
CA GLY A 63 -3.93 -16.52 -14.32
C GLY A 63 -2.83 -17.16 -15.17
N VAL A 64 -1.59 -16.66 -15.16
CA VAL A 64 -0.47 -17.23 -15.95
C VAL A 64 0.70 -17.74 -15.10
N THR A 65 0.86 -17.23 -13.87
CA THR A 65 1.97 -17.63 -13.00
C THR A 65 1.69 -18.96 -12.32
N THR A 66 2.56 -19.96 -12.57
CA THR A 66 2.57 -21.24 -11.85
C THR A 66 2.71 -21.04 -10.33
N GLU A 67 2.02 -21.86 -9.54
CA GLU A 67 2.04 -21.82 -8.07
C GLU A 67 3.47 -21.86 -7.50
N ALA A 68 4.38 -22.62 -8.11
CA ALA A 68 5.79 -22.66 -7.71
C ALA A 68 6.51 -21.30 -7.87
N ASN A 69 6.21 -20.53 -8.92
CA ASN A 69 6.82 -19.22 -9.15
C ASN A 69 6.22 -18.14 -8.23
N ARG A 70 4.92 -18.27 -7.89
CA ARG A 70 4.26 -17.44 -6.87
C ARG A 70 4.93 -17.61 -5.51
N ILE A 71 5.19 -18.84 -5.08
CA ILE A 71 5.86 -19.12 -3.80
C ILE A 71 7.29 -18.58 -3.81
N LYS A 72 8.06 -18.79 -4.90
CA LYS A 72 9.41 -18.23 -5.03
C LYS A 72 9.43 -16.71 -4.92
N LEU A 73 8.48 -16.02 -5.54
CA LEU A 73 8.31 -14.56 -5.43
C LEU A 73 8.05 -14.15 -3.98
N ILE A 74 7.11 -14.80 -3.30
CA ILE A 74 6.77 -14.50 -1.90
C ILE A 74 7.99 -14.72 -0.99
N VAL A 75 8.67 -15.86 -1.12
CA VAL A 75 9.88 -16.17 -0.35
C VAL A 75 10.96 -15.11 -0.59
N CYS A 76 11.15 -14.69 -1.83
CA CYS A 76 12.16 -13.70 -2.18
C CYS A 76 11.84 -12.31 -1.60
N ILE A 77 10.57 -11.90 -1.65
CA ILE A 77 10.11 -10.66 -1.02
C ILE A 77 10.30 -10.74 0.50
N LEU A 78 9.87 -11.83 1.14
CA LEU A 78 10.03 -12.02 2.57
C LEU A 78 11.50 -12.02 2.99
N LEU A 79 12.39 -12.56 2.16
CA LEU A 79 13.83 -12.54 2.40
C LEU A 79 14.39 -11.12 2.32
N ILE A 80 14.00 -10.33 1.32
CA ILE A 80 14.40 -8.91 1.19
C ILE A 80 13.89 -8.10 2.39
N LEU A 81 12.62 -8.28 2.76
CA LEU A 81 12.00 -7.59 3.89
C LEU A 81 12.64 -8.00 5.21
N GLY A 82 12.78 -9.30 5.46
CA GLY A 82 13.38 -9.84 6.67
C GLY A 82 14.83 -9.41 6.86
N SER A 83 15.63 -9.47 5.78
CA SER A 83 17.02 -8.98 5.79
C SER A 83 17.09 -7.48 6.11
N SER A 84 16.20 -6.68 5.52
CA SER A 84 16.15 -5.23 5.78
C SER A 84 15.71 -4.90 7.21
N ILE A 85 14.71 -5.61 7.73
CA ILE A 85 14.22 -5.43 9.11
C ILE A 85 15.30 -5.86 10.11
N ALA A 86 15.98 -6.97 9.86
CA ALA A 86 17.09 -7.43 10.70
C ALA A 86 18.22 -6.39 10.73
N CYS A 87 18.53 -5.77 9.59
CA CYS A 87 19.49 -4.67 9.51
C CYS A 87 19.06 -3.45 10.35
N ALA A 88 17.79 -3.05 10.27
CA ALA A 88 17.25 -1.93 11.06
C ALA A 88 17.25 -2.21 12.57
N ILE A 89 16.92 -3.43 12.99
CA ILE A 89 16.97 -3.83 14.41
C ILE A 89 18.41 -3.84 14.91
N TYR A 90 19.33 -4.37 14.12
CA TYR A 90 20.75 -4.44 14.47
C TYR A 90 21.38 -3.04 14.62
N TRP A 91 21.02 -2.10 13.74
CA TRP A 91 21.39 -0.69 13.86
C TRP A 91 20.93 -0.06 15.18
N GLY A 92 19.71 -0.37 15.62
CA GLY A 92 19.15 0.19 16.85
C GLY A 92 19.73 -0.38 18.14
N GLN A 93 20.44 -1.51 18.10
CA GLN A 93 20.97 -2.19 19.29
C GLN A 93 22.49 -2.24 19.39
N SER A 94 23.23 -2.10 18.28
CA SER A 94 24.67 -2.30 18.28
C SER A 94 25.40 -1.38 17.30
N ASP A 95 26.50 -0.77 17.76
CA ASP A 95 27.41 0.06 16.95
C ASP A 95 28.36 -0.78 16.05
N GLY A 96 28.11 -2.08 15.92
CA GLY A 96 28.95 -3.00 15.15
C GLY A 96 28.71 -2.90 13.65
N TRP A 97 29.73 -3.19 12.84
CA TRP A 97 29.58 -3.27 11.37
C TRP A 97 29.12 -4.66 10.89
N ILE A 98 29.09 -5.66 11.78
CA ILE A 98 28.86 -7.08 11.44
C ILE A 98 27.47 -7.32 10.85
N GLY A 99 26.44 -6.62 11.34
CA GLY A 99 25.07 -6.77 10.82
C GLY A 99 24.93 -6.25 9.40
N TYR A 100 25.67 -5.20 9.01
CA TYR A 100 25.72 -4.72 7.63
C TYR A 100 26.40 -5.72 6.71
N ALA A 101 27.49 -6.33 7.17
CA ALA A 101 28.23 -7.33 6.42
C ALA A 101 27.40 -8.59 6.12
N ILE A 102 26.41 -8.90 6.96
CA ILE A 102 25.49 -10.04 6.75
C ILE A 102 24.22 -9.60 5.99
N ALA A 103 23.64 -8.44 6.31
CA ALA A 103 22.41 -7.99 5.67
C ALA A 103 22.60 -7.71 4.17
N LEU A 104 23.73 -7.10 3.78
CA LEU A 104 24.00 -6.74 2.38
C LEU A 104 24.06 -7.96 1.43
N PRO A 105 24.79 -9.05 1.73
CA PRO A 105 24.80 -10.24 0.87
C PRO A 105 23.45 -10.96 0.85
N PHE A 106 22.72 -11.03 1.98
CA PHE A 106 21.37 -11.61 1.98
C PHE A 106 20.40 -10.80 1.10
N TRP A 107 20.46 -9.47 1.15
CA TRP A 107 19.69 -8.60 0.28
C TRP A 107 20.05 -8.77 -1.20
N LEU A 108 21.35 -8.85 -1.52
CA LEU A 108 21.83 -9.09 -2.89
C LEU A 108 21.36 -10.45 -3.41
N ILE A 109 21.44 -11.50 -2.60
CA ILE A 109 20.97 -12.85 -2.95
C ILE A 109 19.46 -12.83 -3.23
N GLY A 110 18.67 -12.13 -2.43
CA GLY A 110 17.25 -11.92 -2.70
C GLY A 110 17.03 -11.19 -4.03
N THR A 111 17.67 -10.05 -4.24
CA THR A 111 17.46 -9.23 -5.44
C THR A 111 17.91 -9.96 -6.71
N VAL A 112 19.06 -10.63 -6.67
CA VAL A 112 19.60 -11.46 -7.77
C VAL A 112 18.76 -12.70 -7.98
N GLY A 113 18.25 -13.32 -6.91
CA GLY A 113 17.33 -14.45 -6.98
C GLY A 113 16.02 -14.09 -7.70
N LEU A 114 15.49 -12.89 -7.43
CA LEU A 114 14.33 -12.32 -8.14
C LEU A 114 14.63 -12.04 -9.62
N TRP A 115 15.87 -11.61 -9.93
CA TRP A 115 16.29 -11.35 -11.30
C TRP A 115 16.48 -12.62 -12.13
N LEU A 116 17.07 -13.68 -11.54
CA LEU A 116 17.42 -14.91 -12.23
C LEU A 116 16.29 -15.95 -12.26
N PHE A 117 15.59 -16.17 -11.14
CA PHE A 117 14.68 -17.31 -10.99
C PHE A 117 13.23 -17.00 -11.34
N VAL A 118 12.84 -15.72 -11.43
CA VAL A 118 11.45 -15.33 -11.69
C VAL A 118 11.33 -14.78 -13.11
N PRO A 119 10.70 -15.50 -14.05
CA PRO A 119 10.49 -15.00 -15.40
C PRO A 119 9.65 -13.72 -15.33
N GLN A 120 10.10 -12.67 -16.01
CA GLN A 120 9.42 -11.37 -16.03
C GLN A 120 8.09 -11.52 -16.79
N ALA A 121 7.01 -11.79 -16.07
CA ALA A 121 5.73 -12.18 -16.66
C ALA A 121 4.89 -11.00 -17.20
N GLY A 122 5.22 -9.74 -16.88
CA GLY A 122 4.46 -8.57 -17.32
C GLY A 122 5.29 -7.52 -18.08
N SER A 123 4.94 -7.25 -19.34
CA SER A 123 5.36 -6.01 -20.03
C SER A 123 4.64 -4.80 -19.43
N PRO A 124 5.32 -3.66 -19.17
CA PRO A 124 4.68 -2.51 -18.55
C PRO A 124 3.90 -1.74 -19.63
N LYS A 125 2.56 -1.75 -19.58
CA LYS A 125 1.71 -1.04 -20.56
C LYS A 125 1.83 0.50 -20.51
N LEU A 126 2.21 1.09 -19.37
CA LEU A 126 2.50 2.52 -19.22
C LEU A 126 3.30 2.73 -17.92
N TRP A 127 4.42 3.47 -17.97
CA TRP A 127 5.34 3.73 -16.83
C TRP A 127 6.18 2.55 -16.34
N GLY A 128 6.91 1.90 -17.25
CA GLY A 128 7.92 0.91 -16.88
C GLY A 128 9.12 1.55 -16.20
N VAL A 129 9.40 1.18 -14.95
CA VAL A 129 10.63 1.58 -14.27
C VAL A 129 11.82 0.88 -14.94
N PRO A 130 12.86 1.61 -15.42
CA PRO A 130 13.92 1.04 -16.26
C PRO A 130 14.90 0.09 -15.54
N LEU A 131 14.85 0.01 -14.20
CA LEU A 131 15.81 -0.73 -13.37
C LEU A 131 15.16 -1.74 -12.40
N VAL A 132 14.03 -2.34 -12.76
CA VAL A 132 13.44 -3.45 -11.96
C VAL A 132 14.31 -4.71 -12.13
N PRO A 133 14.73 -5.42 -11.06
CA PRO A 133 14.28 -5.34 -9.66
C PRO A 133 15.13 -4.48 -8.71
N TRP A 134 16.26 -3.94 -9.16
CA TRP A 134 17.23 -3.23 -8.33
C TRP A 134 16.68 -1.92 -7.75
N LEU A 135 15.98 -1.11 -8.55
CA LEU A 135 15.45 0.19 -8.10
C LEU A 135 14.36 0.02 -7.02
N PRO A 136 13.33 -0.83 -7.21
CA PRO A 136 12.34 -1.07 -6.15
C PRO A 136 12.94 -1.74 -4.92
N SER A 137 13.88 -2.67 -5.09
CA SER A 137 14.54 -3.37 -3.97
C SER A 137 15.43 -2.43 -3.15
N GLY A 138 16.23 -1.58 -3.80
CA GLY A 138 17.06 -0.57 -3.13
C GLY A 138 16.23 0.48 -2.41
N SER A 139 15.08 0.88 -2.97
CA SER A 139 14.11 1.76 -2.29
C SER A 139 13.63 1.13 -0.98
N ILE A 140 13.28 -0.16 -0.96
CA ILE A 140 12.84 -0.85 0.26
C ILE A 140 13.93 -0.82 1.34
N VAL A 141 15.18 -1.12 0.99
CA VAL A 141 16.31 -1.10 1.94
C VAL A 141 16.51 0.29 2.53
N MET A 142 16.58 1.32 1.69
CA MET A 142 16.78 2.70 2.15
C MET A 142 15.63 3.15 3.06
N ASN A 143 14.39 2.83 2.71
CA ASN A 143 13.24 3.19 3.53
C ASN A 143 13.24 2.48 4.90
N ILE A 144 13.61 1.20 4.94
CA ILE A 144 13.67 0.44 6.20
C ILE A 144 14.84 0.89 7.08
N PHE A 145 15.99 1.22 6.48
CA PHE A 145 17.13 1.77 7.22
C PHE A 145 16.80 3.13 7.86
N LEU A 146 16.15 4.01 7.09
CA LEU A 146 15.69 5.31 7.60
C LEU A 146 14.62 5.13 8.68
N LEU A 147 13.71 4.16 8.52
CA LEU A 147 12.72 3.83 9.53
C LEU A 147 13.38 3.37 10.84
N GLY A 148 14.45 2.58 10.76
CA GLY A 148 15.24 2.14 11.91
C GLY A 148 16.05 3.26 12.59
N SER A 149 16.22 4.41 11.93
CA SER A 149 16.89 5.59 12.49
C SER A 149 15.93 6.53 13.23
N ILE A 150 14.63 6.24 13.24
CA ILE A 150 13.61 7.03 13.93
C ILE A 150 13.43 6.51 15.36
N ASP A 151 13.15 7.43 16.28
CA ASP A 151 12.88 7.15 17.68
C ASP A 151 11.77 6.09 17.89
N GLN A 152 12.07 5.10 18.74
CA GLN A 152 11.19 3.96 19.01
C GLN A 152 9.85 4.39 19.62
N ALA A 153 9.85 5.42 20.49
CA ALA A 153 8.60 5.91 21.09
C ALA A 153 7.66 6.52 20.03
N SER A 154 8.23 7.17 19.02
CA SER A 154 7.48 7.68 17.86
C SER A 154 6.89 6.53 17.02
N PHE A 155 7.64 5.45 16.83
CA PHE A 155 7.17 4.26 16.11
C PHE A 155 6.00 3.57 16.82
N VAL A 156 6.08 3.38 18.14
CA VAL A 156 4.99 2.76 18.93
C VAL A 156 3.72 3.60 18.85
N ARG A 157 3.82 4.93 19.00
CA ARG A 157 2.66 5.84 18.89
C ARG A 157 2.01 5.77 17.51
N PHE A 158 2.81 5.70 16.45
CA PHE A 158 2.32 5.53 15.08
C PHE A 158 1.64 4.17 14.88
N ALA A 159 2.25 3.08 15.34
CA ALA A 159 1.73 1.73 15.20
C ALA A 159 0.37 1.56 15.91
N VAL A 160 0.24 2.08 17.13
CA VAL A 160 -1.04 2.05 17.88
C VAL A 160 -2.13 2.84 17.15
N ARG A 161 -1.84 4.06 16.70
CA ARG A 161 -2.82 4.91 15.98
C ARG A 161 -3.25 4.29 14.66
N THR A 162 -2.29 3.77 13.90
CA THR A 162 -2.56 3.06 12.64
C THR A 162 -3.37 1.80 12.90
N GLY A 163 -3.03 1.04 13.94
CA GLY A 163 -3.78 -0.15 14.36
C GLY A 163 -5.24 0.17 14.71
N ILE A 164 -5.50 1.24 15.47
CA ILE A 164 -6.86 1.68 15.80
C ILE A 164 -7.63 2.06 14.52
N ILE A 165 -7.02 2.82 13.61
CA ILE A 165 -7.65 3.22 12.33
C ILE A 165 -7.95 1.99 11.47
N LEU A 166 -7.02 1.04 11.37
CA LEU A 166 -7.20 -0.20 10.63
C LEU A 166 -8.30 -1.05 11.25
N LEU A 167 -8.37 -1.14 12.58
CA LEU A 167 -9.41 -1.88 13.28
C LEU A 167 -10.78 -1.25 13.01
N TYR A 168 -10.89 0.07 13.15
CA TYR A 168 -12.09 0.81 12.78
C TYR A 168 -12.48 0.57 11.31
N TYR A 169 -11.52 0.65 10.39
CA TYR A 169 -11.77 0.39 8.96
C TYR A 169 -12.16 -1.06 8.69
N PHE A 170 -11.60 -2.02 9.41
CA PHE A 170 -11.96 -3.42 9.26
C PHE A 170 -13.39 -3.69 9.71
N PHE A 171 -13.82 -3.14 10.85
CA PHE A 171 -15.19 -3.35 11.34
C PHE A 171 -16.23 -2.52 10.58
N PHE A 172 -15.98 -1.23 10.38
CA PHE A 172 -16.93 -0.30 9.75
C PHE A 172 -16.73 -0.19 8.24
N GLY A 173 -15.48 -0.10 7.77
CA GLY A 173 -15.17 0.06 6.35
C GLY A 173 -15.41 -1.20 5.53
N LEU A 174 -15.18 -2.40 6.07
CA LEU A 174 -15.53 -3.66 5.40
C LEU A 174 -17.05 -3.82 5.31
N HIS A 175 -17.80 -3.51 6.39
CA HIS A 175 -19.26 -3.53 6.35
C HIS A 175 -19.82 -2.52 5.35
N ALA A 176 -19.35 -1.26 5.39
CA ALA A 176 -19.80 -0.24 4.45
C ALA A 176 -19.45 -0.60 2.99
N SER A 177 -18.26 -1.13 2.74
CA SER A 177 -17.86 -1.55 1.38
C SER A 177 -18.64 -2.78 0.91
N TYR A 178 -18.94 -3.71 1.81
CA TYR A 178 -19.75 -4.90 1.51
C TYR A 178 -21.20 -4.53 1.23
N ASP A 179 -21.78 -3.64 2.04
CA ASP A 179 -23.15 -3.15 1.87
C ASP A 179 -23.29 -2.36 0.56
N THR A 180 -22.38 -1.44 0.25
CA THR A 180 -22.38 -0.74 -1.05
C THR A 180 -22.20 -1.71 -2.23
N ALA A 181 -21.27 -2.69 -2.14
CA ALA A 181 -21.07 -3.67 -3.20
C ALA A 181 -22.30 -4.59 -3.41
N LYS A 182 -23.03 -4.91 -2.33
CA LYS A 182 -24.25 -5.72 -2.37
C LYS A 182 -25.45 -4.94 -2.89
N GLU A 183 -25.56 -3.67 -2.55
CA GLU A 183 -26.55 -2.75 -3.12
C GLU A 183 -26.34 -2.55 -4.63
N ASP A 184 -25.11 -2.35 -5.08
CA ASP A 184 -24.78 -2.24 -6.51
C ASP A 184 -25.09 -3.54 -7.26
N ALA A 185 -24.83 -4.69 -6.64
CA ALA A 185 -25.18 -6.00 -7.21
C ALA A 185 -26.69 -6.22 -7.29
N ASN A 186 -27.48 -5.76 -6.29
CA ASN A 186 -28.94 -5.85 -6.31
C ASN A 186 -29.56 -4.89 -7.34
N LYS A 187 -29.11 -3.63 -7.42
CA LYS A 187 -29.57 -2.68 -8.44
C LYS A 187 -29.30 -3.18 -9.86
N LYS A 188 -28.14 -3.82 -10.07
CA LYS A 188 -27.81 -4.43 -11.36
C LYS A 188 -28.71 -5.62 -11.70
N LYS A 189 -29.13 -6.42 -10.71
CA LYS A 189 -30.08 -7.52 -10.91
C LYS A 189 -31.50 -7.01 -11.18
N GLU A 190 -31.95 -5.99 -10.46
CA GLU A 190 -33.25 -5.35 -10.68
C GLU A 190 -33.31 -4.71 -12.07
N GLY A 191 -32.28 -3.97 -12.48
CA GLY A 191 -32.21 -3.38 -13.82
C GLY A 191 -32.23 -4.42 -14.95
N VAL A 192 -31.59 -5.57 -14.77
CA VAL A 192 -31.62 -6.70 -15.74
C VAL A 192 -32.99 -7.39 -15.76
N SER A 193 -33.66 -7.51 -14.60
CA SER A 193 -35.01 -8.09 -14.52
C SER A 193 -36.06 -7.19 -15.17
N GLU A 194 -35.95 -5.87 -15.03
CA GLU A 194 -36.88 -4.92 -15.65
C GLU A 194 -36.67 -4.84 -17.17
N LEU A 195 -35.42 -4.91 -17.65
CA LEU A 195 -35.12 -4.99 -19.09
C LEU A 195 -35.74 -6.23 -19.75
N LYS A 196 -35.66 -7.40 -19.10
CA LYS A 196 -36.29 -8.64 -19.60
C LYS A 196 -37.81 -8.55 -19.70
N LYS A 197 -38.47 -7.90 -18.74
CA LYS A 197 -39.94 -7.71 -18.78
C LYS A 197 -40.37 -6.79 -19.92
N VAL A 198 -39.55 -5.78 -20.27
CA VAL A 198 -39.83 -4.88 -21.38
C VAL A 198 -39.65 -5.59 -22.73
N GLU A 199 -38.64 -6.44 -22.86
CA GLU A 199 -38.43 -7.27 -24.07
C GLU A 199 -39.57 -8.29 -24.27
N GLU A 200 -39.93 -9.05 -23.22
CA GLU A 200 -41.04 -10.02 -23.29
C GLU A 200 -42.41 -9.33 -23.49
N GLY A 201 -42.59 -8.12 -22.97
CA GLY A 201 -43.80 -7.32 -23.21
C GLY A 201 -43.90 -6.76 -24.64
N SER A 202 -42.78 -6.61 -25.33
CA SER A 202 -42.74 -6.12 -26.72
C SER A 202 -42.95 -7.24 -27.74
N ASP A 203 -42.57 -8.47 -27.43
CA ASP A 203 -42.75 -9.65 -28.30
C ASP A 203 -44.19 -10.18 -28.29
N ASN A 204 -45.00 -9.80 -27.30
CA ASN A 204 -46.40 -10.21 -27.17
C ASN A 204 -47.40 -9.30 -27.91
N VAL A 205 -46.90 -8.28 -28.63
CA VAL A 205 -47.72 -7.24 -29.29
C VAL A 205 -47.57 -7.26 -30.83
N SER A 206 -46.78 -8.18 -31.39
CA SER A 206 -46.64 -8.39 -32.84
C SER A 206 -47.52 -9.51 -33.38
#